data_AF-A0A6N2VA43-F1
#
_entry.id   AF-A0A6N2VA43-F1
#
_cell.length_a   1.000
_cell.length_b   1.000
_cell.length_c   1.000
_cell.angle_alpha   90.00
_cell.angle_beta   90.00
_cell.angle_gamma   90.00
#
_symmetry.space_group_name_H-M   'P 1'
#
loop_
_entity.id
_entity.type
_entity.pdbx_description
1 polymer ?
#
loop_
_entity_poly.entity_id
_entity_poly.type
_entity_poly.pdbx_seq_one_letter_code
_entity_poly.pdbx_strand_id
1 'polypeptide(L)'
;MADKQELPYEGRAELRQRLSKPMLDSFELWLKNTYPKVLKRSLMGKAIAYAYSLLPRMKPYLHDGRIFIDNNRCENALRPLVISRKNMLFCGNHEAAENTAIICSLLGSCKERGVNPREWLNDVISKLPYYLAPKSDRDLKELLPDVWRK
;
A
#
# COMPACT_ATOMS: atom_id res chain seq x y z
N MET A 1 -15.22 13.59 -4.42
CA MET A 1 -14.83 12.17 -4.63
C MET A 1 -15.43 11.37 -3.50
N ALA A 2 -16.05 10.22 -3.78
CA ALA A 2 -16.70 9.35 -2.77
C ALA A 2 -15.77 9.05 -1.57
N ASP A 3 -14.46 8.93 -1.85
CA ASP A 3 -13.42 8.66 -0.85
C ASP A 3 -13.18 9.84 0.10
N LYS A 4 -13.44 11.08 -0.33
CA LYS A 4 -13.34 12.29 0.51
C LYS A 4 -14.60 12.56 1.33
N GLN A 5 -15.72 11.92 0.99
CA GLN A 5 -17.02 12.07 1.64
C GLN A 5 -17.25 11.01 2.73
N GLU A 6 -16.24 10.19 3.02
CA GLU A 6 -16.26 9.12 4.03
C GLU A 6 -17.49 8.19 3.97
N LEU A 7 -18.09 8.04 2.79
CA LEU A 7 -19.26 7.19 2.59
C LEU A 7 -18.94 5.74 3.02
N PRO A 8 -19.93 4.96 3.46
CA PRO A 8 -19.81 3.52 3.61
C PRO A 8 -19.34 2.87 2.30
N TYR A 9 -18.65 1.73 2.38
CA TYR A 9 -18.07 1.09 1.20
C TYR A 9 -19.10 0.78 0.10
N GLU A 10 -20.31 0.38 0.47
CA GLU A 10 -21.40 0.14 -0.47
C GLU A 10 -21.84 1.43 -1.18
N GLY A 11 -22.05 2.50 -0.43
CA GLY A 11 -22.39 3.81 -1.01
C GLY A 11 -21.29 4.37 -1.92
N ARG A 12 -20.01 4.06 -1.66
CA ARG A 12 -18.92 4.39 -2.60
C ARG A 12 -19.04 3.61 -3.89
N ALA A 13 -19.30 2.30 -3.82
CA ALA A 13 -19.47 1.46 -5.01
C ALA A 13 -20.65 1.94 -5.85
N GLU A 14 -21.81 2.21 -5.24
CA GLU A 14 -22.98 2.74 -5.93
C GLU A 14 -22.69 4.06 -6.66
N LEU A 15 -22.01 5.00 -5.98
CA LEU A 15 -21.66 6.27 -6.58
C LEU A 15 -20.69 6.12 -7.75
N ARG A 16 -19.72 5.19 -7.65
CA ARG A 16 -18.78 4.85 -8.72
C ARG A 16 -19.49 4.18 -9.90
N GLN A 17 -20.45 3.29 -9.65
CA GLN A 17 -21.29 2.72 -10.70
C GLN A 17 -22.10 3.80 -11.43
N ARG A 18 -22.65 4.77 -10.70
CA ARG A 18 -23.47 5.83 -11.30
C ARG A 18 -22.65 6.85 -12.09
N LEU A 19 -21.49 7.26 -11.58
CA LEU A 19 -20.73 8.38 -12.13
C LEU A 19 -19.47 7.94 -12.89
N SER A 20 -18.69 7.02 -12.33
CA SER A 20 -17.39 6.64 -12.90
C SER A 20 -17.50 5.58 -13.99
N LYS A 21 -18.41 4.61 -13.87
CA LYS A 21 -18.59 3.55 -14.88
C LYS A 21 -18.91 4.10 -16.28
N PRO A 22 -19.87 5.05 -16.47
CA PRO A 22 -20.15 5.57 -17.81
C PRO A 22 -18.94 6.27 -18.44
N MET A 23 -18.14 6.97 -17.65
CA MET A 23 -16.91 7.61 -18.12
C MET A 23 -15.86 6.58 -18.54
N LEU A 24 -15.71 5.50 -17.75
CA LEU A 24 -14.76 4.43 -18.05
C LEU A 24 -15.18 3.63 -19.29
N ASP A 25 -16.47 3.33 -19.43
CA ASP A 25 -17.02 2.67 -20.61
C ASP A 25 -16.80 3.53 -21.87
N SER A 26 -17.02 4.84 -21.77
CA SER A 26 -16.74 5.79 -22.86
C SER A 26 -15.26 5.84 -23.22
N PHE A 27 -14.38 5.84 -22.21
CA PHE A 27 -12.93 5.82 -22.42
C PHE A 27 -12.46 4.53 -23.07
N GLU A 28 -12.97 3.37 -22.63
CA GLU A 28 -12.66 2.09 -23.25
C GLU A 28 -13.10 2.04 -24.72
N LEU A 29 -14.31 2.55 -25.00
CA LEU A 29 -14.80 2.65 -26.38
C LEU A 29 -13.90 3.55 -27.22
N TRP A 30 -13.46 4.68 -26.67
CA TRP A 30 -12.50 5.57 -27.34
C TRP A 30 -11.17 4.87 -27.63
N LEU A 31 -10.61 4.11 -26.68
CA LEU A 31 -9.38 3.34 -26.89
C LEU A 31 -9.54 2.33 -28.04
N LYS A 32 -10.65 1.57 -28.05
CA LYS A 32 -10.95 0.58 -29.10
C LYS A 32 -11.08 1.24 -30.48
N ASN A 33 -11.73 2.40 -30.56
CA ASN A 33 -11.96 3.11 -31.82
C ASN A 33 -10.72 3.86 -32.32
N THR A 34 -9.82 4.25 -31.42
CA THR A 34 -8.63 5.04 -31.75
C THR A 34 -7.45 4.14 -32.10
N TYR A 35 -7.33 2.96 -31.48
CA TYR A 35 -6.21 2.05 -31.71
C TYR A 35 -5.98 1.69 -33.20
N PRO A 36 -7.02 1.40 -34.01
CA PRO A 36 -6.84 1.10 -35.44
C PRO A 36 -6.41 2.32 -36.27
N LYS A 37 -6.62 3.55 -35.76
CA LYS A 37 -6.33 4.81 -36.46
C LYS A 37 -4.89 5.29 -36.23
N VAL A 38 -4.15 4.67 -35.33
CA VAL A 38 -2.77 5.05 -34.98
C VAL A 38 -1.79 3.95 -35.35
N LEU A 39 -0.54 4.33 -35.68
CA LEU A 39 0.50 3.34 -35.90
C LEU A 39 0.82 2.63 -34.59
N LYS A 40 0.78 1.29 -34.58
CA LYS A 40 1.02 0.45 -33.39
C LYS A 40 2.35 0.75 -32.68
N ARG A 41 3.41 1.06 -33.44
CA ARG A 41 4.75 1.35 -32.90
C ARG A 41 4.92 2.79 -32.41
N SER A 42 3.97 3.68 -32.71
CA SER A 42 3.99 5.06 -32.21
C SER A 42 3.82 5.11 -30.69
N LEU A 43 4.21 6.22 -30.07
CA LEU A 43 3.98 6.44 -28.63
C LEU A 43 2.50 6.31 -28.27
N MET A 44 1.60 6.83 -29.11
CA MET A 44 0.15 6.72 -28.90
C MET A 44 -0.32 5.27 -28.99
N GLY A 45 0.11 4.52 -30.01
CA GLY A 45 -0.23 3.11 -30.16
C GLY A 45 0.19 2.27 -28.95
N LYS A 46 1.42 2.49 -28.46
CA LYS A 46 1.93 1.84 -27.24
C LYS A 46 1.14 2.22 -25.99
N ALA A 47 0.82 3.50 -25.82
CA ALA A 47 0.06 4.00 -24.67
C ALA A 47 -1.37 3.42 -24.64
N ILE A 48 -2.06 3.39 -25.78
CA ILE A 48 -3.41 2.81 -25.89
C ILE A 48 -3.38 1.32 -25.59
N ALA A 49 -2.43 0.57 -26.18
CA ALA A 49 -2.30 -0.87 -25.93
C ALA A 49 -2.04 -1.17 -24.45
N TYR A 50 -1.15 -0.40 -23.81
CA TYR A 50 -0.85 -0.53 -22.39
C TYR A 50 -2.07 -0.23 -21.52
N ALA A 51 -2.71 0.93 -21.70
CA ALA A 51 -3.89 1.34 -20.94
C ALA A 51 -5.04 0.33 -21.08
N TYR A 52 -5.30 -0.14 -22.31
CA TYR A 52 -6.35 -1.12 -22.58
C TYR A 52 -6.11 -2.45 -21.85
N SER A 53 -4.86 -2.92 -21.80
CA SER A 53 -4.49 -4.16 -21.09
C SER A 53 -4.71 -4.07 -19.58
N LEU A 54 -4.67 -2.86 -19.01
CA LEU A 54 -4.88 -2.62 -17.58
C LEU A 54 -6.35 -2.50 -17.18
N LEU A 55 -7.24 -2.14 -18.11
CA LEU A 55 -8.66 -1.90 -17.80
C LEU A 55 -9.34 -3.04 -17.03
N PRO A 56 -9.19 -4.33 -17.42
CA PRO A 56 -9.80 -5.43 -16.67
C PRO A 56 -9.32 -5.53 -15.22
N ARG A 57 -8.07 -5.16 -14.96
CA ARG A 57 -7.48 -5.17 -13.61
C ARG A 57 -7.93 -3.97 -12.78
N MET A 58 -8.22 -2.84 -13.44
CA MET A 58 -8.67 -1.63 -12.78
C MET A 58 -10.16 -1.71 -12.43
N LYS A 59 -11.03 -2.13 -13.37
CA LYS A 59 -12.51 -2.15 -13.21
C LYS A 59 -13.08 -2.66 -11.88
N PRO A 60 -12.49 -3.64 -11.17
CA PRO A 60 -12.96 -4.06 -9.85
C PRO A 60 -13.17 -2.91 -8.83
N TYR A 61 -12.43 -1.79 -8.92
CA TYR A 61 -12.62 -0.64 -8.03
C TYR A 61 -14.03 -0.03 -8.11
N LEU A 62 -14.73 -0.23 -9.23
CA LEU A 62 -16.09 0.25 -9.42
C LEU A 62 -17.10 -0.53 -8.58
N HIS A 63 -16.79 -1.78 -8.23
CA HIS A 63 -17.71 -2.69 -7.55
C HIS A 63 -17.42 -2.80 -6.05
N ASP A 64 -16.18 -2.58 -5.63
CA ASP A 64 -15.78 -2.61 -4.23
C ASP A 64 -15.27 -1.23 -3.76
N GLY A 65 -16.02 -0.62 -2.84
CA GLY A 65 -15.67 0.66 -2.22
C GLY A 65 -14.40 0.65 -1.37
N ARG A 66 -13.86 -0.52 -1.03
CA ARG A 66 -12.59 -0.71 -0.31
C ARG A 66 -11.38 -0.53 -1.22
N ILE A 67 -11.54 -0.81 -2.51
CA ILE A 67 -10.47 -0.73 -3.51
C ILE A 67 -10.36 0.72 -4.00
N PHE A 68 -9.13 1.23 -4.06
CA PHE A 68 -8.81 2.53 -4.64
C PHE A 68 -8.49 2.39 -6.12
N ILE A 69 -8.73 3.44 -6.90
CA ILE A 69 -8.44 3.45 -8.34
C ILE A 69 -6.93 3.42 -8.64
N ASP A 70 -6.12 3.91 -7.72
CA ASP A 70 -4.67 3.99 -7.83
C ASP A 70 -3.97 3.34 -6.62
N ASN A 71 -2.67 3.14 -6.76
CA ASN A 71 -1.79 2.58 -5.75
C ASN A 71 -1.07 3.67 -4.91
N ASN A 72 -1.50 4.94 -4.99
CA ASN A 72 -0.77 6.06 -4.36
C ASN A 72 -0.59 5.86 -2.85
N ARG A 73 -1.57 5.25 -2.17
CA ARG A 73 -1.46 4.93 -0.74
C ARG A 73 -0.30 3.97 -0.46
N CYS A 74 -0.17 2.92 -1.26
CA CYS A 74 0.92 1.95 -1.14
C CYS A 74 2.27 2.60 -1.46
N GLU A 75 2.35 3.40 -2.51
CA GLU A 75 3.59 4.11 -2.86
C GLU A 75 3.99 5.13 -1.79
N ASN A 76 3.02 5.86 -1.22
CA ASN A 76 3.24 6.78 -0.12
C ASN A 76 3.74 6.05 1.14
N ALA A 77 3.23 4.85 1.43
CA ALA A 77 3.69 4.02 2.54
C ALA A 77 5.12 3.49 2.33
N LEU A 78 5.48 3.16 1.09
CA LEU A 78 6.83 2.71 0.73
C LEU A 78 7.84 3.86 0.61
N ARG A 79 7.39 5.09 0.30
CA ARG A 79 8.28 6.23 0.03
C ARG A 79 9.31 6.49 1.14
N PRO A 80 8.98 6.48 2.44
CA PRO A 80 9.96 6.64 3.51
C PRO A 80 11.07 5.59 3.43
N LEU A 81 10.75 4.32 3.17
CA LEU A 81 11.72 3.26 3.00
C LEU A 81 12.61 3.53 1.78
N VAL A 82 12.01 3.91 0.64
CA VAL A 82 12.76 4.23 -0.58
C VAL A 82 13.76 5.37 -0.36
N ILE A 83 13.36 6.42 0.35
CA ILE A 83 14.24 7.54 0.70
C ILE A 83 15.32 7.09 1.68
N SER A 84 14.95 6.32 2.73
CA SER A 84 15.89 5.81 3.73
C SER A 84 16.95 4.90 3.12
N ARG A 85 16.66 4.14 2.04
CA ARG A 85 17.68 3.36 1.32
C ARG A 85 18.86 4.19 0.83
N LYS A 86 18.62 5.45 0.43
CA LYS A 86 19.71 6.36 0.03
C LYS A 86 20.60 6.76 1.22
N ASN A 87 20.05 6.74 2.44
CA ASN A 87 20.74 7.07 3.69
C ASN A 87 21.30 5.85 4.41
N MET A 88 20.86 4.64 4.07
CA MET A 88 21.30 3.35 4.62
C MET A 88 22.48 2.81 3.81
N LEU A 89 23.59 3.55 3.80
CA LEU A 89 24.80 3.28 3.03
C LEU A 89 25.51 1.96 3.37
N PHE A 90 25.10 1.28 4.45
CA PHE A 90 25.79 0.10 5.00
C PHE A 90 24.98 -1.21 4.93
N CYS A 91 23.81 -1.23 4.27
CA CYS A 91 23.10 -2.47 3.95
C CYS A 91 23.80 -3.20 2.78
N GLY A 92 25.03 -3.66 3.00
CA GLY A 92 25.90 -4.24 1.97
C GLY A 92 25.69 -5.73 1.71
N ASN A 93 24.89 -6.42 2.53
CA ASN A 93 24.61 -7.85 2.39
C ASN A 93 23.11 -8.17 2.60
N HIS A 94 22.71 -9.39 2.24
CA HIS A 94 21.31 -9.82 2.27
C HIS A 94 20.71 -9.80 3.69
N GLU A 95 21.47 -10.25 4.69
CA GLU A 95 21.04 -10.27 6.09
C GLU A 95 20.75 -8.86 6.64
N ALA A 96 21.60 -7.88 6.33
CA ALA A 96 21.37 -6.50 6.72
C ALA A 96 20.12 -5.90 6.07
N ALA A 97 19.82 -6.29 4.82
CA ALA A 97 18.61 -5.89 4.13
C ALA A 97 17.35 -6.50 4.77
N GLU A 98 17.41 -7.78 5.15
CA GLU A 98 16.33 -8.46 5.87
C GLU A 98 16.05 -7.81 7.23
N ASN A 99 17.09 -7.60 8.04
CA ASN A 99 16.97 -6.93 9.35
C ASN A 99 16.38 -5.52 9.21
N THR A 100 16.80 -4.79 8.19
CA THR A 100 16.26 -3.47 7.87
C THR A 100 14.77 -3.54 7.51
N ALA A 101 14.38 -4.51 6.69
CA ALA A 101 12.97 -4.71 6.33
C ALA A 101 12.11 -5.04 7.55
N ILE A 102 12.61 -5.87 8.48
CA ILE A 102 11.92 -6.20 9.74
C ILE A 102 11.71 -4.92 10.57
N ILE A 103 12.77 -4.14 10.82
CA ILE A 103 12.68 -2.90 11.60
C ILE A 103 11.72 -1.91 10.94
N CYS A 104 11.83 -1.67 9.62
CA CYS A 104 10.92 -0.78 8.92
C CYS A 104 9.46 -1.23 9.01
N SER A 105 9.19 -2.54 8.99
CA SER A 105 7.85 -3.10 9.12
C SER A 105 7.26 -2.88 10.52
N LEU A 106 8.08 -3.02 11.57
CA LEU A 106 7.69 -2.76 12.96
C LEU A 106 7.39 -1.26 13.19
N LEU A 107 8.26 -0.38 12.70
CA LEU A 107 8.06 1.07 12.79
C LEU A 107 6.84 1.52 11.96
N GLY A 108 6.62 0.91 10.80
CA GLY A 108 5.42 1.11 9.99
C GLY A 108 4.14 0.72 10.75
N SER A 109 4.16 -0.43 11.44
CA SER A 109 3.05 -0.87 12.30
C SER A 109 2.79 0.11 13.44
N CYS A 110 3.83 0.65 14.09
CA CYS A 110 3.67 1.69 15.11
C CYS A 110 2.94 2.92 14.55
N LYS A 111 3.35 3.38 13.36
CA LYS A 111 2.74 4.53 12.69
C LYS A 111 1.26 4.30 12.37
N GLU A 112 0.90 3.15 11.81
CA GLU A 112 -0.50 2.82 11.49
C GLU A 112 -1.37 2.67 12.75
N ARG A 113 -0.77 2.31 13.89
CA ARG A 113 -1.47 2.19 15.19
C ARG A 113 -1.44 3.48 16.03
N GLY A 114 -0.81 4.56 15.53
CA GLY A 114 -0.67 5.81 16.28
C GLY A 114 0.25 5.70 17.51
N VAL A 115 1.10 4.67 17.56
CA VAL A 115 2.05 4.42 18.63
C VAL A 115 3.35 5.18 18.35
N ASN A 116 3.92 5.83 19.36
CA ASN A 116 5.24 6.46 19.24
C ASN A 116 6.32 5.37 19.07
N PRO A 117 7.00 5.29 17.91
CA PRO A 117 7.92 4.17 17.66
C PRO A 117 9.13 4.14 18.59
N ARG A 118 9.57 5.30 19.09
CA ARG A 118 10.70 5.40 20.02
C ARG A 118 10.33 4.89 21.41
N GLU A 119 9.16 5.28 21.91
CA GLU A 119 8.67 4.81 23.20
C GLU A 119 8.45 3.30 23.19
N TRP A 120 7.80 2.79 22.13
CA TRP A 120 7.61 1.36 21.93
C TRP A 120 8.93 0.61 21.89
N LEU A 121 9.90 1.07 21.08
CA LEU A 121 11.19 0.39 20.95
C LEU A 121 11.98 0.36 22.27
N ASN A 122 12.00 1.47 23.03
CA ASN A 122 12.66 1.53 24.32
C ASN A 122 12.03 0.55 25.33
N ASP A 123 10.70 0.49 25.38
CA ASP A 123 9.96 -0.39 26.27
C ASP A 123 10.19 -1.87 25.90
N VAL A 124 10.04 -2.22 24.62
CA VAL A 124 10.24 -3.59 24.11
C VAL A 124 11.66 -4.08 24.38
N ILE A 125 12.69 -3.29 24.06
CA ILE A 125 14.08 -3.67 24.32
C ILE A 125 14.33 -3.89 25.82
N SER A 126 13.75 -3.05 26.68
CA SER A 126 13.88 -3.22 28.13
C SER A 126 13.20 -4.48 28.66
N LYS A 127 12.10 -4.90 28.04
CA LYS A 127 11.33 -6.10 28.41
C LYS A 127 11.92 -7.38 27.81
N LEU A 128 12.61 -7.30 26.67
CA LEU A 128 13.07 -8.44 25.89
C LEU A 128 13.86 -9.49 26.69
N PRO A 129 14.79 -9.13 27.60
CA PRO A 129 15.53 -10.11 28.41
C PRO A 129 14.62 -11.00 29.27
N TYR A 130 13.49 -10.47 29.75
CA TYR A 130 12.53 -11.23 30.57
C TYR A 130 11.68 -12.18 29.72
N TYR A 131 11.39 -11.81 28.48
CA TYR A 131 10.65 -12.66 27.54
C TYR A 131 11.54 -13.80 26.99
N LEU A 132 12.83 -13.54 26.79
CA LEU A 132 13.81 -14.51 26.29
C LEU A 132 14.51 -15.33 27.38
N ALA A 133 14.17 -15.11 28.66
CA ALA A 133 14.78 -15.83 29.76
C ALA A 133 14.52 -17.35 29.67
N PRO A 134 15.48 -18.21 30.06
CA PRO A 134 15.24 -19.65 30.12
C PRO A 134 14.02 -19.97 30.99
N LYS A 135 13.05 -20.73 30.46
CA LYS A 135 11.75 -21.06 31.08
C LYS A 135 10.72 -19.92 31.18
N SER A 136 10.86 -18.86 30.37
CA SER A 136 9.79 -17.87 30.19
C SER A 136 8.60 -18.47 29.42
N ASP A 137 7.40 -18.36 29.98
CA ASP A 137 6.12 -18.71 29.30
C ASP A 137 5.51 -17.50 28.54
N ARG A 138 6.21 -16.37 28.47
CA ARG A 138 5.67 -15.13 27.88
C ARG A 138 5.81 -15.13 26.36
N ASP A 139 4.76 -14.70 25.65
CA ASP A 139 4.75 -14.61 24.19
C ASP A 139 5.28 -13.24 23.72
N LEU A 140 6.27 -13.24 22.83
CA LEU A 140 6.79 -12.02 22.19
C LEU A 140 5.70 -11.24 21.44
N LYS A 141 4.61 -11.90 21.03
CA LYS A 141 3.47 -11.23 20.39
C LYS A 141 2.83 -10.16 21.29
N GLU A 142 2.94 -10.29 22.61
CA GLU A 142 2.46 -9.29 23.57
C GLU A 142 3.20 -7.95 23.45
N LEU A 143 4.39 -7.95 22.83
CA LEU A 143 5.21 -6.77 22.62
C LEU A 143 4.95 -6.10 21.26
N LEU A 144 4.07 -6.66 20.42
CA LEU A 144 3.80 -6.08 19.10
C LEU A 144 3.06 -4.74 19.18
N PRO A 145 3.29 -3.80 18.23
CA PRO A 145 2.70 -2.46 18.28
C PRO A 145 1.16 -2.42 18.31
N ASP A 146 0.50 -3.48 17.85
CA ASP A 146 -0.96 -3.56 17.78
C ASP A 146 -1.64 -3.89 19.11
N VAL A 147 -0.94 -4.59 19.99
CA VAL A 147 -1.40 -4.97 21.33
C VAL A 147 -0.68 -4.20 22.43
N TRP A 148 0.32 -3.40 22.09
CA TRP A 148 1.08 -2.60 23.02
C TRP A 148 0.19 -1.59 23.75
N ARG A 149 0.15 -1.73 25.08
CA ARG A 149 -0.50 -0.80 26.01
C ARG A 149 0.57 -0.24 26.94
N LYS A 150 0.60 1.08 27.07
CA LYS A 150 1.43 1.78 28.06
C LYS A 150 1.03 1.40 29.48
#